data_AF-A0A9W9BN47-F1
#
_entry.id   AF-A0A9W9BN47-F1
#
_cell.length_a   1.000
_cell.length_b   1.000
_cell.length_c   1.000
_cell.angle_alpha   90.00
_cell.angle_beta   90.00
_cell.angle_gamma   90.00
#
_symmetry.space_group_name_H-M   'P 1'
#
loop_
_entity.id
_entity.type
_entity.pdbx_description
1 polymer ?
#
loop_
_entity_poly.entity_id
_entity_poly.type
_entity_poly.pdbx_seq_one_letter_code
_entity_poly.pdbx_strand_id
1 'polypeptide(L)'
;MSSLKDRVIRLFERLKASRILLVEWETTLWIRLGNRALAWNGSLFLLVPDHQFQQVLNLAIDAGLSPADEDTLPSIYPCEMLRCAVRFLIDESPSTEGQPRRRLVFLPMFWTGITRGEIVPRSTGADSKEYYPPLPSSIQTVPLSVAVAALCRIANRENGPSRLRTDVLETISGLTSGGRR
;
A
#
# COMPACT_ATOMS: atom_id res chain seq x y z
N MET A 1 -18.73 -18.11 12.12
CA MET A 1 -18.15 -17.40 10.95
C MET A 1 -16.88 -16.71 11.42
N SER A 2 -15.74 -16.83 10.72
CA SER A 2 -14.52 -16.12 11.16
C SER A 2 -14.67 -14.61 10.92
N SER A 3 -14.18 -13.80 11.85
CA SER A 3 -14.14 -12.35 11.66
C SER A 3 -13.30 -11.97 10.43
N LEU A 4 -13.54 -10.79 9.87
CA LEU A 4 -12.76 -10.20 8.79
C LEU A 4 -11.30 -10.04 9.20
N LYS A 5 -11.05 -9.67 10.46
CA LYS A 5 -9.72 -9.64 11.06
C LYS A 5 -9.03 -11.00 10.96
N ASP A 6 -9.73 -12.10 11.29
CA ASP A 6 -9.16 -13.44 11.18
C ASP A 6 -8.87 -13.83 9.73
N ARG A 7 -9.70 -13.38 8.78
CA ARG A 7 -9.46 -13.61 7.33
C ARG A 7 -8.19 -12.93 6.87
N VAL A 8 -7.98 -11.68 7.26
CA VAL A 8 -6.77 -10.91 6.93
C VAL A 8 -5.53 -11.55 7.55
N ILE A 9 -5.59 -11.96 8.83
CA ILE A 9 -4.49 -12.66 9.49
C ILE A 9 -4.14 -13.96 8.74
N ARG A 10 -5.15 -14.78 8.42
CA ARG A 10 -4.94 -16.02 7.65
C ARG A 10 -4.35 -15.76 6.26
N LEU A 11 -4.76 -14.68 5.60
CA LEU A 11 -4.16 -14.28 4.33
C LEU A 11 -2.66 -14.03 4.51
N PHE A 12 -2.25 -13.20 5.47
CA PHE A 12 -0.83 -12.91 5.69
C PHE A 12 0.00 -14.16 6.02
N GLU A 13 -0.53 -15.09 6.82
CA GLU A 13 0.15 -16.36 7.07
C GLU A 13 0.31 -17.20 5.80
N ARG A 14 -0.72 -17.25 4.94
CA ARG A 14 -0.64 -17.96 3.65
C ARG A 14 0.31 -17.29 2.65
N LEU A 15 0.34 -15.97 2.58
CA LEU A 15 1.28 -15.21 1.76
C LEU A 15 2.72 -15.49 2.20
N LYS A 16 2.96 -15.49 3.51
CA LYS A 16 4.26 -15.83 4.10
C LYS A 16 4.66 -17.27 3.79
N ALA A 17 3.77 -18.24 4.00
CA ALA A 17 4.02 -19.66 3.71
C ALA A 17 4.32 -19.89 2.22
N SER A 18 3.66 -19.13 1.33
CA SER A 18 3.85 -19.18 -0.12
C SER A 18 5.05 -18.37 -0.61
N ARG A 19 5.84 -17.75 0.31
CA ARG A 19 6.99 -16.90 0.00
C ARG A 19 6.67 -15.76 -0.98
N ILE A 20 5.46 -15.20 -0.86
CA ILE A 20 5.10 -13.98 -1.58
C ILE A 20 5.93 -12.83 -1.04
N LEU A 21 6.61 -12.11 -1.95
CA LEU A 21 7.27 -10.87 -1.61
C LEU A 21 6.24 -9.76 -1.51
N LEU A 22 6.17 -9.13 -0.35
CA LEU A 22 5.31 -7.97 -0.09
C LEU A 22 6.20 -6.78 0.24
N VAL A 23 5.99 -5.66 -0.44
CA VAL A 23 6.72 -4.42 -0.18
C VAL A 23 5.72 -3.35 0.21
N GLU A 24 5.91 -2.70 1.34
CA GLU A 24 5.00 -1.62 1.76
C GLU A 24 5.00 -0.44 0.78
N TRP A 25 3.85 0.22 0.66
CA TRP A 25 3.64 1.36 -0.25
C TRP A 25 2.64 2.36 0.33
N GLU A 26 2.47 3.52 -0.31
CA GLU A 26 1.60 4.63 0.12
C GLU A 26 1.82 5.05 1.59
N THR A 27 0.73 5.32 2.32
CA THR A 27 0.70 5.87 3.68
C THR A 27 1.64 5.14 4.63
N THR A 28 1.73 3.82 4.53
CA THR A 28 2.58 3.00 5.41
C THR A 28 4.06 3.29 5.18
N LEU A 29 4.46 3.39 3.90
CA LEU A 29 5.81 3.75 3.48
C LEU A 29 6.15 5.19 3.88
N TRP A 30 5.27 6.15 3.60
CA TRP A 30 5.54 7.57 3.85
C TRP A 30 5.70 7.89 5.32
N ILE A 31 4.85 7.29 6.17
CA ILE A 31 4.95 7.44 7.63
C ILE A 31 6.29 6.89 8.12
N ARG A 32 6.68 5.68 7.68
CA ARG A 32 7.97 5.08 8.07
C ARG A 32 9.16 5.94 7.60
N LEU A 33 9.07 6.51 6.40
CA LEU A 33 10.08 7.41 5.86
C LEU A 33 10.12 8.80 6.53
N GLY A 34 9.26 9.05 7.53
CA GLY A 34 9.30 10.23 8.38
C GLY A 34 8.24 11.29 8.08
N ASN A 35 7.31 11.04 7.16
CA ASN A 35 6.20 11.96 6.89
C ASN A 35 5.10 11.82 7.95
N ARG A 36 5.28 12.53 9.07
CA ARG A 36 4.37 12.50 10.24
C ARG A 36 3.08 13.29 10.07
N ALA A 37 2.94 14.06 8.99
CA ALA A 37 1.71 14.80 8.72
C ALA A 37 0.58 13.87 8.20
N LEU A 38 0.93 12.65 7.78
CA LEU A 38 -0.03 11.66 7.32
C LEU A 38 -0.62 10.90 8.51
N ALA A 39 -1.94 10.99 8.68
CA ALA A 39 -2.67 10.15 9.61
C ALA A 39 -2.92 8.76 9.00
N TRP A 40 -2.46 7.70 9.67
CA TRP A 40 -2.76 6.34 9.24
C TRP A 40 -4.16 5.93 9.69
N ASN A 41 -5.01 5.52 8.75
CA ASN A 41 -6.36 5.02 9.03
C ASN A 41 -6.44 3.49 9.19
N GLY A 42 -5.29 2.77 9.16
CA GLY A 42 -5.26 1.31 9.19
C GLY A 42 -5.30 0.62 7.83
N SER A 43 -5.35 1.37 6.73
CA SER A 43 -5.26 0.81 5.36
C SER A 43 -3.84 0.33 5.03
N LEU A 44 -3.73 -0.75 4.26
CA LEU A 44 -2.47 -1.35 3.85
C LEU A 44 -2.35 -1.32 2.33
N PHE A 45 -1.20 -0.87 1.83
CA PHE A 45 -0.88 -0.86 0.41
C PHE A 45 0.42 -1.61 0.23
N LEU A 46 0.39 -2.64 -0.62
CA LEU A 46 1.48 -3.59 -0.78
C LEU A 46 1.77 -3.76 -2.26
N LEU A 47 3.02 -3.50 -2.64
CA LEU A 47 3.54 -3.88 -3.94
C LEU A 47 3.89 -5.37 -3.93
N VAL A 48 3.59 -6.03 -5.05
CA VAL A 48 3.77 -7.47 -5.28
C VAL A 48 4.47 -7.66 -6.63
N PRO A 49 5.49 -8.53 -6.73
CA PRO A 49 6.07 -8.87 -8.02
C PRO A 49 5.02 -9.36 -9.02
N ASP A 50 5.12 -8.92 -10.27
CA ASP A 50 4.06 -9.12 -11.26
C ASP A 50 3.73 -10.61 -11.48
N HIS A 51 4.75 -11.47 -11.49
CA HIS A 51 4.60 -12.92 -11.62
C HIS A 51 3.94 -13.60 -10.41
N GLN A 52 3.91 -12.95 -9.25
CA GLN A 52 3.24 -13.44 -8.03
C GLN A 52 1.84 -12.86 -7.86
N PHE A 53 1.47 -11.84 -8.64
CA PHE A 53 0.26 -11.07 -8.42
C PHE A 53 -1.00 -11.95 -8.46
N GLN A 54 -1.13 -12.80 -9.49
CA GLN A 54 -2.27 -13.72 -9.60
C GLN A 54 -2.37 -14.70 -8.42
N GLN A 55 -1.23 -15.17 -7.90
CA GLN A 55 -1.20 -16.05 -6.75
C GLN A 55 -1.70 -15.34 -5.49
N VAL A 56 -1.36 -14.06 -5.29
CA VAL A 56 -1.87 -13.25 -4.18
C VAL A 56 -3.39 -13.13 -4.23
N LEU A 57 -3.95 -12.90 -5.43
CA LEU A 57 -5.40 -12.80 -5.60
C LEU A 57 -6.10 -14.12 -5.25
N ASN A 58 -5.57 -15.24 -5.74
CA ASN A 58 -6.12 -16.57 -5.43
C ASN A 58 -6.07 -16.83 -3.92
N LEU A 59 -4.94 -16.52 -3.26
CA LEU A 59 -4.80 -16.70 -1.82
C LEU A 59 -5.74 -15.81 -1.00
N ALA A 60 -6.02 -14.58 -1.46
CA ALA A 60 -6.98 -13.68 -0.83
C ALA A 60 -8.41 -14.21 -0.94
N ILE A 61 -8.79 -14.71 -2.11
CA ILE A 61 -10.08 -15.37 -2.35
C ILE A 61 -10.22 -16.61 -1.47
N ASP A 62 -9.19 -17.47 -1.43
CA ASP A 62 -9.16 -18.67 -0.59
C ASP A 62 -9.20 -18.36 0.91
N ALA A 63 -8.79 -17.15 1.31
CA ALA A 63 -8.89 -16.66 2.70
C ALA A 63 -10.30 -16.12 3.03
N GLY A 64 -11.18 -16.02 2.04
CA GLY A 64 -12.56 -15.53 2.16
C GLY A 64 -12.68 -14.01 2.01
N LEU A 65 -11.73 -13.36 1.33
CA LEU A 65 -11.83 -11.96 0.93
C LEU A 65 -12.35 -11.86 -0.51
N SER A 66 -13.11 -10.80 -0.78
CA SER A 66 -13.64 -10.53 -2.12
C SER A 66 -13.09 -9.20 -2.62
N PRO A 67 -12.57 -9.11 -3.86
CA PRO A 67 -12.18 -7.85 -4.45
C PRO A 67 -13.34 -6.85 -4.42
N ALA A 68 -13.05 -5.61 -4.01
CA ALA A 68 -14.02 -4.54 -3.97
C ALA A 68 -14.04 -3.79 -5.31
N ASP A 69 -15.24 -3.60 -5.85
CA ASP A 69 -15.51 -2.71 -6.98
C ASP A 69 -15.60 -1.24 -6.54
N GLU A 70 -15.80 -0.33 -7.50
CA GLU A 70 -15.92 1.10 -7.20
C GLU A 70 -17.19 1.47 -6.44
N ASP A 71 -18.26 0.69 -6.60
CA ASP A 71 -19.51 0.93 -5.89
C ASP A 71 -19.36 0.61 -4.39
N THR A 72 -18.56 -0.41 -4.07
CA THR A 72 -18.31 -0.86 -2.69
C THR A 72 -17.22 -0.05 -2.00
N LEU A 73 -16.14 0.26 -2.73
CA LEU A 73 -14.98 0.95 -2.19
C LEU A 73 -14.39 1.91 -3.24
N PRO A 74 -14.85 3.18 -3.24
CA PRO A 74 -14.36 4.19 -4.17
C PRO A 74 -12.85 4.40 -4.08
N SER A 75 -12.20 4.65 -5.23
CA SER A 75 -10.80 5.04 -5.30
C SER A 75 -10.59 6.40 -4.65
N ILE A 76 -9.73 6.44 -3.63
CA ILE A 76 -9.36 7.66 -2.90
C ILE A 76 -7.86 7.91 -3.01
N TYR A 77 -7.05 6.85 -3.15
CA TYR A 77 -5.61 6.96 -3.26
C TYR A 77 -5.16 6.93 -4.74
N PRO A 78 -4.10 7.65 -5.12
CA PRO A 78 -3.67 7.71 -6.52
C PRO A 78 -3.33 6.32 -7.10
N CYS A 79 -2.74 5.44 -6.29
CA CYS A 79 -2.45 4.06 -6.69
C CYS A 79 -3.71 3.23 -7.03
N GLU A 80 -4.88 3.59 -6.50
CA GLU A 80 -6.15 2.88 -6.76
C GLU A 80 -6.77 3.26 -8.11
N MET A 81 -6.38 4.40 -8.69
CA MET A 81 -6.84 4.81 -10.03
C MET A 81 -6.33 3.89 -11.14
N LEU A 82 -5.39 3.00 -10.81
CA LEU A 82 -4.90 1.97 -11.70
C LEU A 82 -5.87 0.81 -11.78
N ARG A 83 -6.24 0.44 -12.99
CA ARG A 83 -7.07 -0.75 -13.25
C ARG A 83 -6.41 -2.07 -12.81
N CYS A 84 -5.12 -2.07 -12.50
CA CYS A 84 -4.39 -3.24 -12.03
C CYS A 84 -4.26 -3.33 -10.50
N ALA A 85 -4.67 -2.30 -9.75
CA ALA A 85 -4.75 -2.38 -8.30
C ALA A 85 -5.94 -3.25 -7.89
N VAL A 86 -5.74 -4.17 -6.95
CA VAL A 86 -6.85 -4.96 -6.39
C VAL A 86 -7.03 -4.58 -4.93
N ARG A 87 -8.27 -4.24 -4.59
CA ARG A 87 -8.65 -3.65 -3.31
C ARG A 87 -9.57 -4.60 -2.57
N PHE A 88 -9.39 -4.71 -1.27
CA PHE A 88 -10.23 -5.51 -0.38
C PHE A 88 -10.67 -4.63 0.79
N LEU A 89 -11.96 -4.67 1.12
CA LEU A 89 -12.46 -4.05 2.34
C LEU A 89 -11.99 -4.88 3.55
N ILE A 90 -11.34 -4.23 4.50
CA ILE A 90 -10.87 -4.86 5.75
C ILE A 90 -11.50 -4.23 6.99
N ASP A 91 -12.58 -3.48 6.80
CA ASP A 91 -13.40 -2.91 7.87
C ASP A 91 -14.70 -3.71 8.04
N GLU A 92 -15.05 -4.01 9.29
CA GLU A 92 -16.35 -4.62 9.64
C GLU A 92 -17.40 -3.55 9.97
N SER A 93 -16.95 -2.36 10.38
CA SER A 93 -17.85 -1.28 10.80
C SER A 93 -18.17 -0.35 9.62
N PRO A 94 -19.41 0.16 9.53
CA PRO A 94 -19.71 1.24 8.61
C PRO A 94 -18.80 2.42 8.92
N SER A 95 -18.30 3.10 7.88
CA SER A 95 -17.46 4.29 8.01
C SER A 95 -18.11 5.29 8.95
N THR A 96 -17.40 5.73 9.98
CA THR A 96 -17.71 6.98 10.68
C THR A 96 -17.62 8.13 9.68
N GLU A 97 -18.55 9.09 9.76
CA GLU A 97 -18.60 10.24 8.86
C GLU A 97 -17.21 10.88 8.70
N GLY A 98 -16.76 11.02 7.45
CA GLY A 98 -15.50 11.68 7.11
C GLY A 98 -14.23 10.82 7.10
N GLN A 99 -14.25 9.56 7.55
CA GLN A 99 -13.08 8.68 7.45
C GLN A 99 -13.17 7.65 6.31
N PRO A 100 -12.10 7.50 5.49
CA PRO A 100 -12.07 6.47 4.47
C PRO A 100 -12.10 5.08 5.10
N ARG A 101 -12.95 4.19 4.57
CA ARG A 101 -12.98 2.78 4.95
C ARG A 101 -11.60 2.13 4.80
N ARG A 102 -11.24 1.28 5.76
CA ARG A 102 -9.96 0.56 5.76
C ARG A 102 -9.92 -0.44 4.64
N ARG A 103 -8.79 -0.44 3.93
CA ARG A 103 -8.59 -1.27 2.75
C ARG A 103 -7.24 -1.95 2.76
N LEU A 104 -7.20 -3.13 2.15
CA LEU A 104 -5.98 -3.81 1.77
C LEU A 104 -5.87 -3.73 0.25
N VAL A 105 -4.79 -3.13 -0.25
CA VAL A 105 -4.55 -2.92 -1.67
C VAL A 105 -3.29 -3.63 -2.09
N PHE A 106 -3.39 -4.50 -3.10
CA PHE A 106 -2.26 -5.08 -3.78
C PHE A 106 -2.02 -4.38 -5.11
N LEU A 107 -0.77 -4.01 -5.36
CA LEU A 107 -0.32 -3.28 -6.54
C LEU A 107 0.80 -4.07 -7.22
N PRO A 108 0.79 -4.20 -8.55
CA PRO A 108 1.90 -4.83 -9.24
C PRO A 108 3.13 -3.91 -9.27
N MET A 109 4.31 -4.47 -9.08
CA MET A 109 5.58 -3.73 -9.03
C MET A 109 5.94 -3.03 -10.35
N PHE A 110 5.50 -3.55 -11.51
CA PHE A 110 5.78 -2.91 -12.80
C PHE A 110 5.33 -1.44 -12.83
N TRP A 111 4.27 -1.11 -12.08
CA TRP A 111 3.68 0.22 -12.05
C TRP A 111 4.66 1.26 -11.50
N THR A 112 5.35 0.96 -10.40
CA THR A 112 6.34 1.85 -9.79
C THR A 112 7.71 1.76 -10.48
N GLY A 113 7.94 0.66 -11.22
CA GLY A 113 9.23 0.35 -11.83
C GLY A 113 10.30 0.00 -10.80
N ILE A 114 9.93 -0.25 -9.54
CA ILE A 114 10.85 -0.72 -8.50
C ILE A 114 11.29 -2.13 -8.86
N THR A 115 12.58 -2.38 -8.72
CA THR A 115 13.22 -3.66 -8.98
C THR A 115 13.55 -4.38 -7.67
N ARG A 116 13.78 -5.69 -7.74
CA ARG A 116 14.08 -6.50 -6.55
C ARG A 116 15.35 -6.04 -5.81
N GLY A 117 16.34 -5.51 -6.52
CA GLY A 117 17.60 -5.02 -5.93
C GLY A 117 17.44 -3.70 -5.17
N GLU A 118 16.35 -2.99 -5.35
CA GLU A 118 16.04 -1.74 -4.64
C GLU A 118 15.24 -1.98 -3.33
N ILE A 119 14.81 -3.22 -3.09
CA ILE A 119 14.02 -3.60 -1.92
C ILE A 119 14.97 -3.94 -0.77
N VAL A 120 14.64 -3.46 0.43
CA VAL A 120 15.41 -3.69 1.65
C VAL A 120 14.54 -4.30 2.75
N PRO A 121 15.13 -5.11 3.64
CA PRO A 121 14.43 -5.58 4.84
C PRO A 121 13.93 -4.40 5.68
N ARG A 122 12.73 -4.54 6.24
CA ARG A 122 12.17 -3.54 7.16
C ARG A 122 12.90 -3.65 8.51
N SER A 123 13.49 -2.54 8.98
CA SER A 123 14.19 -2.54 10.28
C SER A 123 13.19 -2.57 11.43
N THR A 124 13.27 -3.58 12.29
CA THR A 124 12.40 -3.76 13.47
C THR A 124 12.48 -2.61 14.49
N GLY A 125 13.57 -1.83 14.50
CA GLY A 125 13.74 -0.69 15.39
C GLY A 125 12.87 0.54 15.05
N ALA A 126 12.42 0.67 13.79
CA ALA A 126 11.61 1.82 13.35
C ALA A 126 10.13 1.73 13.77
N ASP A 127 9.67 0.54 14.17
CA ASP A 127 8.29 0.26 14.58
C ASP A 127 8.01 0.58 16.06
N SER A 128 9.02 1.03 16.81
CA SER A 128 9.03 1.10 18.28
C SER A 128 8.32 2.32 18.89
N LYS A 129 7.57 3.11 18.12
CA LYS A 129 6.81 4.25 18.65
C LYS A 129 5.34 4.13 18.29
N GLU A 130 4.51 3.79 19.30
CA GLU A 130 3.06 4.00 19.58
C GLU A 130 2.01 4.27 18.46
N TYR A 131 2.40 4.60 17.25
CA TYR A 131 1.54 5.08 16.17
C TYR A 131 1.21 3.99 15.13
N TYR A 132 1.75 2.78 15.26
CA TYR A 132 1.71 1.77 14.22
C TYR A 132 1.39 0.38 14.79
N PRO A 133 0.24 -0.26 14.47
CA PRO A 133 0.11 -1.71 14.62
C PRO A 133 1.21 -2.43 13.84
N PRO A 134 1.98 -3.33 14.47
CA PRO A 134 3.14 -3.96 13.84
C PRO A 134 2.72 -4.64 12.53
N LEU A 135 3.27 -4.19 11.40
CA LEU A 135 3.14 -4.94 10.16
C LEU A 135 3.81 -6.31 10.33
N PRO A 136 3.33 -7.35 9.64
CA PRO A 136 4.04 -8.62 9.58
C PRO A 136 5.51 -8.39 9.20
N SER A 137 6.44 -8.99 9.95
CA SER A 137 7.88 -8.85 9.72
C SER A 137 8.34 -9.36 8.34
N SER A 138 7.49 -10.10 7.63
CA SER A 138 7.71 -10.54 6.25
C SER A 138 7.55 -9.42 5.22
N ILE A 139 6.97 -8.27 5.59
CA ILE A 139 6.81 -7.12 4.68
C ILE A 139 8.14 -6.36 4.59
N GLN A 140 8.63 -6.23 3.36
CA GLN A 140 9.84 -5.48 3.03
C GLN A 140 9.51 -4.02 2.69
N THR A 141 10.53 -3.20 2.46
CA THR A 141 10.37 -1.79 2.18
C THR A 141 11.39 -1.28 1.18
N VAL A 142 11.35 0.02 0.86
CA VAL A 142 12.31 0.70 0.00
C VAL A 142 12.87 1.96 0.67
N PRO A 143 14.11 2.37 0.35
CA PRO A 143 14.65 3.66 0.77
C PRO A 143 13.85 4.85 0.20
N LEU A 144 13.98 6.02 0.84
CA LEU A 144 13.32 7.26 0.38
C LEU A 144 13.69 7.61 -1.07
N SER A 145 14.97 7.46 -1.44
CA SER A 145 15.45 7.74 -2.80
C SER A 145 14.73 6.88 -3.85
N VAL A 146 14.52 5.59 -3.55
CA VAL A 146 13.80 4.66 -4.43
C VAL A 146 12.32 5.03 -4.50
N ALA A 147 11.70 5.35 -3.37
CA ALA A 147 10.30 5.77 -3.32
C ALA A 147 10.04 7.04 -4.15
N VAL A 148 10.91 8.05 -4.01
CA VAL A 148 10.84 9.30 -4.79
C VAL A 148 11.11 9.03 -6.27
N ALA A 149 12.11 8.20 -6.61
CA ALA A 149 12.38 7.83 -7.99
C ALA A 149 11.16 7.11 -8.63
N ALA A 150 10.50 6.24 -7.90
CA ALA A 150 9.26 5.59 -8.34
C ALA A 150 8.14 6.61 -8.61
N LEU A 151 7.93 7.57 -7.72
CA LEU A 151 6.96 8.66 -7.94
C LEU A 151 7.30 9.45 -9.21
N CYS A 152 8.57 9.82 -9.42
CA CYS A 152 8.99 10.51 -10.65
C CYS A 152 8.72 9.67 -11.91
N ARG A 153 8.98 8.35 -11.87
CA ARG A 153 8.67 7.44 -12.98
C ARG A 153 7.17 7.40 -13.27
N ILE A 154 6.33 7.34 -12.23
CA ILE A 154 4.87 7.37 -12.37
C ILE A 154 4.43 8.68 -13.02
N ALA A 155 4.85 9.83 -12.49
CA ALA A 155 4.50 11.14 -13.04
C ALA A 155 4.92 11.32 -14.50
N ASN A 156 6.08 10.77 -14.89
CA ASN A 156 6.58 10.84 -16.26
C ASN A 156 5.88 9.89 -17.25
N ARG A 157 5.29 8.79 -16.77
CA ARG A 157 4.52 7.85 -17.61
C ARG A 157 3.12 8.38 -17.94
N GLU A 158 2.61 9.29 -17.12
CA GLU A 158 1.30 9.91 -17.32
C GLU A 158 1.36 11.01 -18.41
N ASN A 159 0.64 10.76 -19.51
CA ASN A 159 0.52 11.70 -20.63
C ASN A 159 -0.47 12.83 -20.30
N GLY A 160 -0.02 14.09 -20.36
CA GLY A 160 -0.87 15.27 -20.15
C GLY A 160 -1.25 15.55 -18.69
N PRO A 161 -2.20 16.47 -18.44
CA PRO A 161 -2.71 16.75 -17.10
C PRO A 161 -3.63 15.61 -16.63
N SER A 162 -3.05 14.54 -16.05
CA SER A 162 -3.82 13.49 -15.37
C SER A 162 -3.91 13.77 -13.87
N ARG A 163 -5.03 13.40 -13.25
CA ARG A 163 -5.22 13.54 -11.79
C ARG A 163 -4.13 12.79 -11.01
N LEU A 164 -3.77 11.59 -11.47
CA LEU A 164 -2.68 10.79 -10.90
C LEU A 164 -1.35 11.56 -10.93
N ARG A 165 -1.03 12.22 -12.05
CA ARG A 165 0.18 13.04 -12.15
C ARG A 165 0.17 14.21 -11.16
N THR A 166 -0.96 14.91 -11.03
CA THR A 166 -1.11 16.01 -10.07
C THR A 166 -0.90 15.51 -8.63
N ASP A 167 -1.60 14.46 -8.23
CA ASP A 167 -1.53 13.91 -6.86
C ASP A 167 -0.10 13.42 -6.52
N VAL A 168 0.59 12.82 -7.49
CA VAL A 168 1.98 12.39 -7.33
C VAL A 168 2.93 13.58 -7.19
N LEU A 169 2.76 14.64 -7.99
CA LEU A 169 3.59 15.84 -7.90
C LEU A 169 3.35 16.59 -6.59
N GLU A 170 2.11 16.64 -6.10
CA GLU A 170 1.78 17.20 -4.77
C GLU A 170 2.47 16.41 -3.65
N THR A 171 2.48 15.07 -3.76
CA THR A 171 3.20 14.20 -2.81
C THR A 171 4.69 14.50 -2.79
N ILE A 172 5.33 14.62 -3.96
CA ILE A 172 6.75 14.98 -4.07
C ILE A 172 6.99 16.38 -3.48
N SER A 173 6.16 17.36 -3.82
CA SER A 173 6.27 18.73 -3.30
C SER A 173 6.16 18.75 -1.77
N GLY A 174 5.18 18.03 -1.21
CA GLY A 174 4.97 17.89 0.23
C GLY A 174 6.20 17.38 0.99
N LEU A 175 6.92 16.41 0.41
CA LEU A 175 8.16 15.88 0.97
C LEU A 175 9.29 16.93 1.01
N THR A 176 9.35 17.84 0.03
CA THR A 176 10.39 18.90 -0.01
C THR A 176 10.07 20.09 0.89
N SER A 177 8.78 20.40 1.09
CA SER A 177 8.33 21.51 1.94
C SER A 177 8.41 21.24 3.45
N GLY A 178 8.64 19.98 3.86
CA GLY A 178 8.76 19.57 5.28
C GLY A 178 10.08 19.94 5.97
N GLY A 179 11.03 20.57 5.26
CA GLY A 179 12.36 20.91 5.77
C GLY A 179 12.48 22.23 6.57
N ARG A 180 11.36 22.89 6.91
CA ARG A 180 11.38 24.09 7.77
C ARG A 180 10.20 24.10 8.73
N ARG A 181 10.38 23.51 9.91
CA ARG A 181 9.85 24.03 11.18
C ARG A 181 10.83 23.73 12.29
#